data_AF-A0AAJ0FGL8-F1
#
_entry.id   AF-A0AAJ0FGL8-F1
#
_cell.length_a   1.000
_cell.length_b   1.000
_cell.length_c   1.000
_cell.angle_alpha   90.00
_cell.angle_beta   90.00
_cell.angle_gamma   90.00
#
_symmetry.space_group_name_H-M   'P 1'
#
loop_
_entity.id
_entity.type
_entity.pdbx_description
1 polymer ?
#
loop_
_entity_poly.entity_id
_entity_poly.type
_entity_poly.pdbx_seq_one_letter_code
_entity_poly.pdbx_strand_id
1 'polypeptide(L)'
;MPRANSFRRPVNIVFVGAGAVGCFYASRLHHPTHNIHTSLIARSNYKAIAANGVQMQTHSFGDYTFAPAAAFPTVAVAAAGARDWHYIIVTTKALPDRTDDSELIAPLVGPRSCIVLIQNGVGVEDPYRRRFPQTPIVSAVTVISAEQVAPGAIRQNRWTRIHLGPYTNSASSSPSAASVRQSPSATKSGADTTGAVTSAGGVPAGDSSADADAAAAQLLLLAQRGVACTAALADWWSRLGSIRDAEVSDEVGLQTVRWHKLCINAAFNPSAVLSGGRGNADMAGDPELRRHLAGVMEEIRAAAPAVLGRPFPEEMAGPERILRSTERNVGGRPSMLLDWEARRPLEIEVILGNPVRIARAKGVELPRLQSLYALLRSVQAMREAEVEGKRAKGKL
;
A
#
# COMPACT_ATOMS: atom_id res chain seq x y z
N MET A 1 29.49 12.16 35.24
CA MET A 1 29.02 12.29 33.84
C MET A 1 29.21 10.96 33.14
N PRO A 2 28.15 10.24 32.72
CA PRO A 2 28.32 9.02 31.96
C PRO A 2 28.60 9.35 30.49
N ARG A 3 29.58 8.64 29.91
CA ARG A 3 30.09 8.79 28.55
C ARG A 3 28.97 8.60 27.50
N ALA A 4 28.76 9.62 26.68
CA ALA A 4 28.02 9.51 25.43
C ALA A 4 28.87 8.84 24.34
N ASN A 5 28.19 8.17 23.42
CA ASN A 5 28.66 7.58 22.15
C ASN A 5 29.33 6.19 22.20
N SER A 6 28.49 5.16 22.23
CA SER A 6 28.64 4.07 21.26
C SER A 6 28.04 4.54 19.93
N PHE A 7 28.89 4.73 18.91
CA PHE A 7 28.46 5.22 17.59
C PHE A 7 27.52 4.20 16.91
N ARG A 8 26.20 4.38 17.04
CA ARG A 8 25.25 3.64 16.21
C ARG A 8 25.46 4.05 14.75
N ARG A 9 25.61 3.07 13.86
CA ARG A 9 25.70 3.31 12.40
C ARG A 9 24.48 4.12 11.94
N PRO A 10 24.65 5.06 10.99
CA PRO A 10 23.54 5.87 10.49
C PRO A 10 22.48 5.01 9.79
N VAL A 11 21.21 5.30 10.09
CA VAL A 11 20.05 4.74 9.40
C VAL A 11 19.62 5.74 8.33
N ASN A 12 19.84 5.37 7.06
CA ASN A 12 19.38 6.16 5.92
C ASN A 12 18.02 5.67 5.44
N ILE A 13 17.07 6.58 5.37
CA ILE A 13 15.69 6.37 4.92
C ILE A 13 15.45 7.26 3.71
N VAL A 14 14.87 6.70 2.64
CA VAL A 14 14.44 7.48 1.47
C VAL A 14 12.95 7.37 1.27
N PHE A 15 12.27 8.50 1.10
CA PHE A 15 10.87 8.56 0.72
C PHE A 15 10.76 8.78 -0.78
N VAL A 16 10.17 7.81 -1.48
CA VAL A 16 9.80 7.90 -2.89
C VAL A 16 8.39 8.47 -2.95
N GLY A 17 8.29 9.77 -3.28
CA GLY A 17 7.03 10.50 -3.29
C GLY A 17 6.95 11.61 -2.24
N ALA A 18 7.59 12.75 -2.49
CA ALA A 18 7.53 13.93 -1.60
C ALA A 18 6.24 14.76 -1.76
N GLY A 19 5.07 14.11 -1.68
CA GLY A 19 3.77 14.76 -1.53
C GLY A 19 3.44 15.01 -0.05
N ALA A 20 2.19 15.38 0.26
CA ALA A 20 1.77 15.68 1.63
C ALA A 20 2.03 14.54 2.64
N VAL A 21 1.64 13.31 2.28
CA VAL A 21 1.84 12.12 3.12
C VAL A 21 3.33 11.82 3.32
N GLY A 22 4.10 11.77 2.22
CA GLY A 22 5.53 11.48 2.26
C GLY A 22 6.31 12.50 3.07
N CYS A 23 6.10 13.79 2.83
CA CYS A 23 6.74 14.86 3.59
C CYS A 23 6.39 14.82 5.08
N PHE A 24 5.12 14.62 5.42
CA PHE A 24 4.68 14.53 6.82
C PHE A 24 5.35 13.35 7.53
N TYR A 25 5.29 12.13 6.98
CA TYR A 25 5.90 10.98 7.65
C TYR A 25 7.42 11.03 7.66
N ALA A 26 8.05 11.63 6.65
CA ALA A 26 9.50 11.86 6.60
C ALA A 26 9.96 12.86 7.66
N SER A 27 9.20 13.93 7.90
CA SER A 27 9.54 14.92 8.92
C SER A 27 9.47 14.33 10.33
N ARG A 28 8.52 13.42 10.57
CA ARG A 28 8.37 12.73 11.86
C ARG A 28 9.39 11.60 12.08
N LEU A 29 10.08 11.11 11.04
CA LEU A 29 11.19 10.16 11.16
C LEU A 29 12.58 10.81 11.16
N HIS A 30 12.68 12.11 10.88
CA HIS A 30 13.98 12.76 10.78
C HIS A 30 14.57 13.10 12.16
N HIS A 31 15.48 12.27 12.64
CA HIS A 31 16.12 12.46 13.95
C HIS A 31 17.65 12.31 13.85
N PRO A 32 18.37 13.32 13.33
CA PRO A 32 19.83 13.28 13.21
C PRO A 32 20.56 13.06 14.54
N THR A 33 19.99 13.54 15.65
CA THR A 33 20.52 13.33 17.01
C THR A 33 20.48 11.85 17.45
N HIS A 34 19.70 11.03 16.75
CA HIS A 34 19.59 9.59 16.93
C HIS A 34 20.19 8.81 15.74
N ASN A 35 20.95 9.48 14.85
CA ASN A 35 21.51 8.93 13.62
C ASN A 35 20.45 8.36 12.65
N ILE A 36 19.24 8.96 12.60
CA ILE A 36 18.17 8.60 11.66
C ILE A 36 18.01 9.75 10.65
N HIS A 37 18.34 9.48 9.40
CA HIS A 37 18.39 10.49 8.33
C HIS A 37 17.36 10.16 7.25
N THR A 38 16.45 11.08 6.99
CA THR A 38 15.41 10.92 5.96
C THR A 38 15.75 11.80 4.76
N SER A 39 15.66 11.22 3.57
CA SER A 39 15.84 11.90 2.29
C SER A 39 14.57 11.81 1.48
N LEU A 40 14.36 12.78 0.58
CA LEU A 40 13.14 12.89 -0.23
C LEU A 40 13.47 12.75 -1.71
N ILE A 41 12.72 11.91 -2.43
CA ILE A 41 12.69 11.91 -3.89
C ILE A 41 11.40 12.61 -4.32
N ALA A 42 11.56 13.70 -5.06
CA ALA A 42 10.48 14.57 -5.49
C ALA A 42 10.63 14.88 -6.99
N ARG A 43 9.52 14.96 -7.73
CA ARG A 43 9.54 15.50 -9.10
C ARG A 43 9.20 16.99 -9.06
N SER A 44 7.92 17.32 -9.02
CA SER A 44 7.42 18.70 -9.04
C SER A 44 7.89 19.54 -7.85
N ASN A 45 8.03 18.94 -6.66
CA ASN A 45 8.46 19.66 -5.45
C ASN A 45 9.98 19.81 -5.30
N TYR A 46 10.78 19.15 -6.12
CA TYR A 46 12.22 19.04 -5.89
C TYR A 46 12.91 20.40 -5.69
N LYS A 47 12.68 21.35 -6.60
CA LYS A 47 13.33 22.66 -6.55
C LYS A 47 13.01 23.41 -5.25
N ALA A 48 11.76 23.39 -4.82
CA ALA A 48 11.33 24.06 -3.59
C ALA A 48 11.94 23.40 -2.35
N ILE A 49 11.90 22.06 -2.29
CA ILE A 49 12.44 21.28 -1.17
C ILE A 49 13.95 21.43 -1.07
N ALA A 50 14.67 21.36 -2.19
CA ALA A 50 16.12 21.46 -2.22
C ALA A 50 16.61 22.84 -1.77
N ALA A 51 15.86 23.90 -2.07
CA ALA A 51 16.22 25.26 -1.68
C ALA A 51 15.88 25.57 -0.22
N ASN A 52 14.71 25.16 0.26
CA ASN A 52 14.12 25.71 1.49
C ASN A 52 13.66 24.65 2.50
N GLY A 53 13.88 23.36 2.24
CA GLY A 53 13.23 22.28 2.98
C GLY A 53 11.72 22.25 2.77
N VAL A 54 10.99 21.66 3.71
CA VAL A 54 9.53 21.56 3.68
C VAL A 54 8.92 22.38 4.81
N GLN A 55 8.06 23.34 4.48
CA GLN A 55 7.28 24.09 5.46
C GLN A 55 6.11 23.23 5.93
N MET A 56 6.06 22.95 7.23
CA MET A 56 5.06 22.11 7.87
C MET A 56 4.13 22.97 8.70
N GLN A 57 2.86 23.04 8.29
CA GLN A 57 1.76 23.52 9.11
C GLN A 57 1.05 22.31 9.71
N THR A 58 0.99 22.18 11.03
CA THR A 58 0.46 20.95 11.64
C THR A 58 -0.56 21.23 12.73
N HIS A 59 -1.57 20.36 12.79
CA HIS A 59 -2.62 20.41 13.79
C HIS A 59 -2.10 20.13 15.22
N SER A 60 -1.10 19.25 15.37
CA SER A 60 -0.69 18.73 16.69
C SER A 60 0.80 18.76 17.00
N PHE A 61 1.66 19.21 16.08
CA PHE A 61 3.12 19.17 16.24
C PHE A 61 3.78 20.55 16.18
N GLY A 62 2.98 21.62 16.17
CA GLY A 62 3.44 22.98 15.89
C GLY A 62 3.82 23.17 14.43
N ASP A 63 4.10 24.41 14.06
CA ASP A 63 4.58 24.76 12.73
C ASP A 63 6.11 24.80 12.74
N TYR A 64 6.73 24.22 11.70
CA TYR A 64 8.18 24.10 11.62
C TYR A 64 8.66 23.89 10.18
N THR A 65 9.95 24.10 9.95
CA THR A 65 10.60 23.73 8.69
C THR A 65 11.30 22.39 8.85
N PHE A 66 10.91 21.40 8.05
CA PHE A 66 11.60 20.12 7.93
C PHE A 66 12.72 20.23 6.89
N ALA A 67 13.98 20.13 7.34
CA ALA A 67 15.14 20.01 6.47
C ALA A 67 15.48 18.51 6.28
N PRO A 68 15.21 17.90 5.11
CA PRO A 68 15.64 16.52 4.86
C PRO A 68 17.17 16.44 4.75
N ALA A 69 17.73 15.26 5.03
CA ALA A 69 19.17 15.00 4.88
C ALA A 69 19.66 15.17 3.43
N ALA A 70 18.78 14.88 2.47
CA ALA A 70 18.97 15.17 1.05
C ALA A 70 17.62 15.22 0.33
N ALA A 71 17.55 15.96 -0.76
CA ALA A 71 16.47 15.92 -1.72
C ALA A 71 17.01 15.54 -3.10
N PHE A 72 16.28 14.71 -3.84
CA PHE A 72 16.67 14.23 -5.16
C PHE A 72 15.53 14.42 -6.18
N PRO A 73 15.85 14.75 -7.44
CA PRO A 73 14.84 14.94 -8.48
C PRO A 73 14.29 13.61 -9.04
N THR A 74 15.06 12.53 -8.93
CA THR A 74 14.72 11.21 -9.47
C THR A 74 15.33 10.09 -8.61
N VAL A 75 14.82 8.87 -8.79
CA VAL A 75 15.40 7.67 -8.18
C VAL A 75 16.83 7.42 -8.67
N ALA A 76 17.09 7.58 -9.97
CA ALA A 76 18.42 7.37 -10.53
C ALA A 76 19.49 8.24 -9.88
N VAL A 77 19.19 9.53 -9.63
CA VAL A 77 20.12 10.44 -8.95
C VAL A 77 20.33 10.03 -7.50
N ALA A 78 19.28 9.60 -6.79
CA ALA A 78 19.41 9.12 -5.41
C ALA A 78 20.24 7.82 -5.30
N ALA A 79 20.09 6.91 -6.26
CA ALA A 79 20.84 5.66 -6.32
C ALA A 79 22.33 5.86 -6.61
N ALA A 80 22.68 6.86 -7.45
CA ALA A 80 24.07 7.18 -7.77
C ALA A 80 24.87 7.73 -6.57
N GLY A 81 24.21 8.19 -5.51
CA GLY A 81 24.85 8.82 -4.35
C GLY A 81 25.60 7.86 -3.39
N ALA A 82 25.80 6.59 -3.74
CA ALA A 82 26.49 5.56 -2.94
C ALA A 82 25.99 5.45 -1.48
N ARG A 83 24.66 5.59 -1.26
CA ARG A 83 24.03 5.46 0.06
C ARG A 83 23.36 4.09 0.20
N ASP A 84 23.68 3.39 1.28
CA ASP A 84 22.93 2.21 1.70
C ASP A 84 21.58 2.64 2.31
N TRP A 85 20.50 2.43 1.57
CA TRP A 85 19.14 2.69 2.03
C TRP A 85 18.64 1.55 2.90
N HIS A 86 18.42 1.84 4.19
CA HIS A 86 17.88 0.87 5.15
C HIS A 86 16.36 0.76 5.00
N TYR A 87 15.69 1.88 4.72
CA TYR A 87 14.25 1.92 4.44
C TYR A 87 13.98 2.70 3.16
N ILE A 88 13.21 2.10 2.27
CA ILE A 88 12.72 2.71 1.03
C ILE A 88 11.21 2.81 1.18
N ILE A 89 10.74 4.01 1.51
CA ILE A 89 9.34 4.27 1.85
C ILE A 89 8.62 4.84 0.63
N VAL A 90 7.69 4.07 0.07
CA VAL A 90 6.91 4.46 -1.10
C VAL A 90 5.60 5.11 -0.66
N THR A 91 5.44 6.36 -1.07
CA THR A 91 4.28 7.23 -0.79
C THR A 91 3.72 7.87 -2.06
N THR A 92 4.19 7.41 -3.23
CA THR A 92 3.57 7.70 -4.52
C THR A 92 2.15 7.13 -4.58
N LYS A 93 1.33 7.73 -5.43
CA LYS A 93 0.02 7.18 -5.74
C LYS A 93 0.18 5.85 -6.48
N ALA A 94 -0.53 4.80 -6.05
CA ALA A 94 -0.45 3.50 -6.70
C ALA A 94 -1.36 3.48 -7.94
N LEU A 95 -0.74 3.54 -9.12
CA LEU A 95 -1.40 3.58 -10.43
C LEU A 95 -0.84 2.46 -11.32
N PRO A 96 -1.14 1.18 -11.03
CA PRO A 96 -0.54 0.05 -11.73
C PRO A 96 -0.91 -0.03 -13.22
N ASP A 97 -1.93 0.71 -13.66
CA ASP A 97 -2.31 0.93 -15.06
C ASP A 97 -1.43 1.97 -15.78
N ARG A 98 -0.52 2.64 -15.06
CA ARG A 98 0.28 3.77 -15.56
C ARG A 98 1.76 3.70 -15.22
N THR A 99 2.11 3.21 -14.04
CA THR A 99 3.50 3.12 -13.55
C THR A 99 3.74 1.82 -12.80
N ASP A 100 4.94 1.25 -12.95
CA ASP A 100 5.45 0.19 -12.08
C ASP A 100 6.37 0.81 -11.02
N ASP A 101 5.79 1.16 -9.87
CA ASP A 101 6.54 1.75 -8.75
C ASP A 101 7.59 0.78 -8.18
N SER A 102 7.37 -0.53 -8.31
CA SER A 102 8.31 -1.54 -7.81
C SER A 102 9.53 -1.70 -8.72
N GLU A 103 9.37 -1.52 -10.03
CA GLU A 103 10.51 -1.36 -10.95
C GLU A 103 11.24 -0.04 -10.69
N LEU A 104 10.49 1.06 -10.54
CA LEU A 104 11.05 2.40 -10.32
C LEU A 104 12.04 2.45 -9.14
N ILE A 105 11.74 1.76 -8.03
CA ILE A 105 12.61 1.77 -6.84
C ILE A 105 13.75 0.77 -6.89
N ALA A 106 13.81 -0.14 -7.87
CA ALA A 106 14.80 -1.21 -7.92
C ALA A 106 16.25 -0.74 -7.75
N PRO A 107 16.70 0.40 -8.34
CA PRO A 107 18.05 0.91 -8.14
C PRO A 107 18.40 1.32 -6.70
N LEU A 108 17.41 1.49 -5.81
CA LEU A 108 17.62 1.85 -4.41
C LEU A 108 17.73 0.62 -3.50
N VAL A 109 17.23 -0.53 -3.95
CA VAL A 109 17.08 -1.74 -3.12
C VAL A 109 18.42 -2.46 -3.03
N GLY A 110 19.01 -2.44 -1.83
CA GLY A 110 20.20 -3.21 -1.49
C GLY A 110 19.91 -4.40 -0.56
N PRO A 111 20.93 -5.22 -0.25
CA PRO A 111 20.76 -6.45 0.56
C PRO A 111 20.15 -6.21 1.96
N ARG A 112 20.40 -5.03 2.52
CA ARG A 112 19.94 -4.63 3.87
C ARG A 112 18.66 -3.80 3.86
N SER A 113 18.12 -3.47 2.68
CA SER A 113 16.96 -2.61 2.56
C SER A 113 15.69 -3.29 3.08
N CYS A 114 14.76 -2.46 3.53
CA CYS A 114 13.36 -2.79 3.78
C CYS A 114 12.51 -1.87 2.92
N ILE A 115 11.55 -2.44 2.20
CA ILE A 115 10.56 -1.67 1.43
C ILE A 115 9.38 -1.39 2.36
N VAL A 116 8.88 -0.16 2.37
CA VAL A 116 7.72 0.24 3.18
C VAL A 116 6.68 0.87 2.27
N LEU A 117 5.45 0.36 2.30
CA LEU A 117 4.39 0.80 1.40
C LEU A 117 3.30 1.56 2.16
N ILE A 118 3.29 2.88 2.01
CA ILE A 118 2.25 3.78 2.54
C ILE A 118 1.37 4.23 1.36
N GLN A 119 0.75 3.26 0.68
CA GLN A 119 -0.11 3.47 -0.49
C GLN A 119 -1.55 3.05 -0.16
N ASN A 120 -2.53 3.72 -0.78
CA ASN A 120 -3.95 3.37 -0.63
C ASN A 120 -4.30 2.09 -1.41
N GLY A 121 -5.45 1.49 -1.06
CA GLY A 121 -6.00 0.33 -1.75
C GLY A 121 -5.50 -1.00 -1.20
N VAL A 122 -5.83 -2.09 -1.90
CA VAL A 122 -5.46 -3.48 -1.56
C VAL A 122 -4.64 -4.11 -2.68
N GLY A 123 -3.81 -5.11 -2.34
CA GLY A 123 -2.94 -5.81 -3.29
C GLY A 123 -1.82 -4.94 -3.86
N VAL A 124 -1.45 -3.86 -3.16
CA VAL A 124 -0.35 -2.96 -3.58
C VAL A 124 1.01 -3.61 -3.34
N GLU A 125 1.07 -4.60 -2.46
CA GLU A 125 2.28 -5.30 -2.05
C GLU A 125 2.78 -6.32 -3.10
N ASP A 126 1.87 -6.89 -3.89
CA ASP A 126 2.19 -8.03 -4.78
C ASP A 126 3.26 -7.74 -5.83
N PRO A 127 3.24 -6.58 -6.55
CA PRO A 127 4.30 -6.27 -7.51
C PRO A 127 5.69 -6.18 -6.86
N TYR A 128 5.77 -5.63 -5.64
CA TYR A 128 7.02 -5.53 -4.88
C TYR A 128 7.51 -6.89 -4.43
N ARG A 129 6.63 -7.74 -3.90
CA ARG A 129 7.03 -9.08 -3.46
C ARG A 129 7.50 -9.96 -4.62
N ARG A 130 6.82 -9.91 -5.78
CA ARG A 130 7.26 -10.65 -6.97
C ARG A 130 8.66 -10.24 -7.43
N ARG A 131 8.97 -8.95 -7.36
CA ARG A 131 10.25 -8.40 -7.80
C ARG A 131 11.37 -8.55 -6.77
N PHE A 132 11.02 -8.49 -5.48
CA PHE A 132 11.98 -8.53 -4.37
C PHE A 132 11.65 -9.68 -3.40
N PRO A 133 11.79 -10.95 -3.83
CA PRO A 133 11.34 -12.11 -3.06
C PRO A 133 12.04 -12.25 -1.71
N GLN A 134 13.27 -11.73 -1.57
CA GLN A 134 14.08 -11.83 -0.36
C GLN A 134 14.18 -10.51 0.43
N THR A 135 13.51 -9.45 -0.02
CA THR A 135 13.51 -8.15 0.66
C THR A 135 12.34 -8.07 1.63
N PRO A 136 12.56 -7.66 2.89
CA PRO A 136 11.48 -7.36 3.82
C PRO A 136 10.56 -6.28 3.26
N ILE A 137 9.26 -6.52 3.36
CA ILE A 137 8.23 -5.56 2.99
C ILE A 137 7.41 -5.27 4.25
N VAL A 138 7.28 -4.00 4.59
CA VAL A 138 6.36 -3.51 5.61
C VAL A 138 5.23 -2.81 4.86
N SER A 139 4.02 -3.33 5.01
CA SER A 139 2.83 -2.65 4.51
C SER A 139 2.34 -1.69 5.60
N ALA A 140 1.77 -0.56 5.19
CA ALA A 140 1.28 0.43 6.12
C ALA A 140 -0.06 1.03 5.68
N VAL A 141 -0.95 1.19 6.65
CA VAL A 141 -2.27 1.81 6.46
C VAL A 141 -2.33 3.08 7.30
N THR A 142 -2.35 4.23 6.63
CA THR A 142 -2.48 5.55 7.28
C THR A 142 -3.91 6.10 7.17
N VAL A 143 -4.34 6.74 8.26
CA VAL A 143 -5.41 7.75 8.28
C VAL A 143 -4.74 9.09 8.54
N ILE A 144 -4.74 9.95 7.54
CA ILE A 144 -4.15 11.28 7.60
C ILE A 144 -4.97 12.26 6.75
N SER A 145 -5.18 13.47 7.28
CA SER A 145 -5.63 14.60 6.50
C SER A 145 -4.44 15.55 6.32
N ALA A 146 -3.79 15.45 5.17
CA ALA A 146 -2.68 16.33 4.80
C ALA A 146 -2.78 16.69 3.33
N GLU A 147 -2.42 17.93 3.01
CA GLU A 147 -2.41 18.45 1.66
C GLU A 147 -1.19 19.31 1.39
N GLN A 148 -0.87 19.47 0.12
CA GLN A 148 0.16 20.39 -0.32
C GLN A 148 -0.50 21.69 -0.74
N VAL A 149 -0.28 22.75 0.03
CA VAL A 149 -0.87 24.07 -0.22
C VAL A 149 -0.06 24.90 -1.22
N ALA A 150 1.25 24.63 -1.31
CA ALA A 150 2.16 25.20 -2.29
C ALA A 150 3.38 24.26 -2.49
N PRO A 151 4.21 24.43 -3.54
CA PRO A 151 5.46 23.68 -3.67
C PRO A 151 6.32 23.78 -2.41
N GLY A 152 6.65 22.63 -1.79
CA GLY A 152 7.41 22.58 -0.54
C GLY A 152 6.65 22.99 0.73
N ALA A 153 5.33 23.21 0.68
CA ALA A 153 4.52 23.57 1.84
C ALA A 153 3.37 22.56 2.05
N ILE A 154 3.36 21.93 3.22
CA ILE A 154 2.41 20.89 3.61
C ILE A 154 1.59 21.36 4.81
N ARG A 155 0.28 21.13 4.73
CA ARG A 155 -0.66 21.36 5.84
C ARG A 155 -1.29 20.05 6.28
N GLN A 156 -1.11 19.69 7.55
CA GLN A 156 -1.79 18.57 8.19
C GLN A 156 -2.97 19.11 9.01
N ASN A 157 -4.18 18.80 8.56
CA ASN A 157 -5.41 19.44 9.04
C ASN A 157 -6.00 18.78 10.29
N ARG A 158 -5.69 17.51 10.56
CA ARG A 158 -6.28 16.70 11.65
C ARG A 158 -5.29 15.68 12.16
N TRP A 159 -5.59 15.10 13.33
CA TRP A 159 -4.90 13.95 13.90
C TRP A 159 -4.59 12.85 12.87
N THR A 160 -3.57 12.04 13.15
CA THR A 160 -3.13 10.97 12.25
C THR A 160 -2.89 9.67 13.02
N ARG A 161 -3.07 8.56 12.31
CA ARG A 161 -2.77 7.20 12.76
C ARG A 161 -2.12 6.42 11.64
N ILE A 162 -1.19 5.56 11.98
CA ILE A 162 -0.53 4.65 11.04
C ILE A 162 -0.45 3.26 11.64
N HIS A 163 -0.91 2.27 10.88
CA HIS A 163 -0.78 0.85 11.19
C HIS A 163 0.28 0.24 10.32
N LEU A 164 1.11 -0.61 10.91
CA LEU A 164 2.24 -1.25 10.24
C LEU A 164 2.21 -2.74 10.47
N GLY A 165 2.64 -3.50 9.48
CA GLY A 165 2.76 -4.94 9.58
C GLY A 165 3.65 -5.51 8.47
N PRO A 166 4.36 -6.61 8.74
CA PRO A 166 5.15 -7.27 7.72
C PRO A 166 4.26 -7.86 6.62
N TYR A 167 4.81 -8.03 5.42
CA TYR A 167 4.17 -8.71 4.30
C TYR A 167 5.07 -9.83 3.77
N THR A 168 4.66 -11.08 3.95
CA THR A 168 5.41 -12.29 3.62
C THR A 168 4.70 -13.23 2.65
N ASN A 169 3.53 -12.85 2.11
CA ASN A 169 2.59 -13.66 1.31
C ASN A 169 1.74 -14.66 2.08
N SER A 170 1.78 -14.64 3.41
CA SER A 170 0.98 -15.55 4.23
C SER A 170 -0.52 -15.24 4.08
N ALA A 171 -0.88 -13.97 3.87
CA ALA A 171 -2.27 -13.54 3.68
C ALA A 171 -2.78 -13.66 2.23
N SER A 172 -1.87 -13.78 1.25
CA SER A 172 -2.20 -13.78 -0.19
C SER A 172 -2.12 -15.15 -0.84
N SER A 173 -2.15 -16.24 -0.04
CA SER A 173 -2.17 -17.63 -0.55
C SER A 173 -3.41 -17.89 -1.42
N SER A 174 -3.33 -17.48 -2.67
CA SER A 174 -3.97 -18.16 -3.79
C SER A 174 -3.09 -19.37 -4.08
N PRO A 175 -3.64 -20.58 -4.19
CA PRO A 175 -2.86 -21.71 -4.66
C PRO A 175 -2.29 -21.34 -6.04
N SER A 176 -0.97 -21.39 -6.15
CA SER A 176 -0.27 -21.33 -7.43
C SER A 176 -0.93 -22.31 -8.40
N ALA A 177 -1.13 -21.90 -9.65
CA ALA A 177 -1.67 -22.70 -10.75
C ALA A 177 -0.77 -23.90 -11.15
N ALA A 178 0.12 -24.35 -10.27
CA ALA A 178 1.03 -25.46 -10.44
C ALA A 178 0.64 -26.67 -9.58
N SER A 179 -0.64 -27.05 -9.55
CA SER A 179 -1.07 -28.41 -9.20
C SER A 179 -2.49 -28.67 -9.69
N VAL A 180 -2.68 -28.66 -11.00
CA VAL A 180 -3.78 -29.37 -11.64
C VAL A 180 -3.15 -30.35 -12.62
N ARG A 181 -2.54 -31.42 -12.10
CA ARG A 181 -2.43 -32.64 -12.88
C ARG A 181 -3.82 -33.27 -12.88
N GLN A 182 -4.55 -33.06 -13.97
CA GLN A 182 -5.70 -33.88 -14.30
C GLN A 182 -5.22 -35.32 -14.47
N SER A 183 -5.68 -36.23 -13.61
CA SER A 183 -5.64 -37.66 -13.89
C SER A 183 -6.80 -37.99 -14.82
N PRO A 184 -6.59 -38.61 -16.00
CA PRO A 184 -7.70 -39.13 -16.79
C PRO A 184 -8.25 -40.38 -16.11
N SER A 185 -9.56 -40.43 -15.93
CA SER A 185 -10.27 -41.68 -15.65
C SER A 185 -10.19 -42.60 -16.87
N ALA A 186 -9.79 -43.85 -16.68
CA ALA A 186 -10.03 -44.91 -17.65
C ALA A 186 -10.55 -46.16 -16.93
N THR A 187 -11.64 -46.65 -17.50
CA THR A 187 -12.47 -47.82 -17.20
C THR A 187 -11.71 -49.15 -17.30
N LYS A 188 -12.18 -50.15 -16.55
CA LYS A 188 -11.69 -51.54 -16.53
C LYS A 188 -12.11 -52.34 -17.78
N SER A 189 -11.17 -53.10 -18.34
CA SER A 189 -11.27 -54.48 -18.90
C SER A 189 -9.92 -54.77 -19.59
N GLY A 190 -9.24 -55.92 -19.59
CA GLY A 190 -9.42 -57.28 -19.10
C GLY A 190 -8.30 -58.12 -19.76
N ALA A 191 -7.69 -59.04 -19.00
CA ALA A 191 -6.92 -60.24 -19.37
C ALA A 191 -5.63 -60.20 -20.24
N ASP A 192 -4.65 -60.96 -19.72
CA ASP A 192 -3.66 -61.85 -20.35
C ASP A 192 -2.21 -61.43 -20.71
N THR A 193 -1.31 -61.87 -19.80
CA THR A 193 -0.10 -62.72 -19.97
C THR A 193 1.26 -62.18 -20.46
N THR A 194 2.25 -62.53 -19.62
CA THR A 194 3.68 -62.85 -19.85
C THR A 194 4.72 -61.73 -20.04
N GLY A 195 5.78 -61.79 -19.22
CA GLY A 195 7.13 -61.42 -19.67
C GLY A 195 7.99 -60.56 -18.72
N ALA A 196 8.92 -61.25 -18.05
CA ALA A 196 10.27 -60.77 -17.67
C ALA A 196 10.45 -59.67 -16.61
N VAL A 197 10.94 -60.13 -15.47
CA VAL A 197 11.73 -59.40 -14.46
C VAL A 197 13.15 -59.20 -14.99
N THR A 198 13.63 -57.95 -15.07
CA THR A 198 15.04 -57.61 -14.78
C THR A 198 15.15 -56.15 -14.34
N SER A 199 16.11 -55.94 -13.45
CA SER A 199 16.24 -54.91 -12.43
C SER A 199 17.03 -53.67 -12.84
N ALA A 200 16.85 -52.63 -12.01
CA ALA A 200 17.85 -51.65 -11.57
C ALA A 200 18.28 -50.54 -12.54
N GLY A 201 17.57 -49.42 -12.44
CA GLY A 201 18.10 -48.08 -12.73
C GLY A 201 17.66 -47.15 -11.60
N GLY A 202 18.40 -47.13 -10.50
CA GLY A 202 18.16 -46.21 -9.39
C GLY A 202 18.35 -44.77 -9.87
N VAL A 203 17.27 -44.00 -9.91
CA VAL A 203 17.34 -42.54 -9.94
C VAL A 203 17.97 -42.11 -8.61
N PRO A 204 19.03 -41.29 -8.59
CA PRO A 204 19.56 -40.81 -7.33
C PRO A 204 18.50 -39.94 -6.66
N ALA A 205 17.96 -40.41 -5.54
CA ALA A 205 17.22 -39.59 -4.59
C ALA A 205 18.23 -38.69 -3.87
N GLY A 206 18.58 -37.56 -4.50
CA GLY A 206 19.45 -36.53 -3.96
C GLY A 206 18.71 -35.20 -3.85
N ASP A 207 18.85 -34.55 -2.69
CA ASP A 207 18.69 -33.10 -2.41
C ASP A 207 17.32 -32.43 -2.29
N SER A 208 16.17 -33.11 -2.44
CA SER A 208 14.88 -32.40 -2.30
C SER A 208 14.55 -31.88 -0.90
N SER A 209 15.15 -32.44 0.18
CA SER A 209 14.88 -32.02 1.56
C SER A 209 15.75 -30.85 2.01
N ALA A 210 17.03 -30.82 1.61
CA ALA A 210 17.97 -29.76 1.98
C ALA A 210 17.58 -28.41 1.35
N ASP A 211 17.12 -28.42 0.10
CA ASP A 211 16.61 -27.23 -0.59
C ASP A 211 15.32 -26.70 0.05
N ALA A 212 14.44 -27.60 0.51
CA ALA A 212 13.21 -27.23 1.21
C ALA A 212 13.50 -26.59 2.58
N ASP A 213 14.46 -27.15 3.33
CA ASP A 213 14.90 -26.61 4.62
C ASP A 213 15.57 -25.25 4.48
N ALA A 214 16.41 -25.06 3.45
CA ALA A 214 17.04 -23.78 3.14
C ALA A 214 16.01 -22.70 2.74
N ALA A 215 15.02 -23.06 1.92
CA ALA A 215 13.93 -22.15 1.55
C ALA A 215 13.07 -21.76 2.77
N ALA A 216 12.76 -22.71 3.65
CA ALA A 216 12.03 -22.45 4.89
C ALA A 216 12.82 -21.53 5.84
N ALA A 217 14.12 -21.77 6.01
CA ALA A 217 15.00 -20.90 6.79
C ALA A 217 15.08 -19.48 6.23
N GLN A 218 15.12 -19.35 4.90
CA GLN A 218 15.13 -18.04 4.24
C GLN A 218 13.81 -17.28 4.44
N LEU A 219 12.66 -17.97 4.36
CA LEU A 219 11.36 -17.37 4.65
C LEU A 219 11.24 -16.93 6.11
N LEU A 220 11.75 -17.73 7.04
CA LEU A 220 11.77 -17.38 8.46
C LEU A 220 12.63 -16.13 8.72
N LEU A 221 13.82 -16.05 8.12
CA LEU A 221 14.69 -14.88 8.21
C LEU A 221 14.02 -13.63 7.63
N LEU A 222 13.36 -13.77 6.48
CA LEU A 222 12.60 -12.69 5.86
C LEU A 222 11.48 -12.17 6.77
N ALA A 223 10.71 -13.08 7.38
CA ALA A 223 9.65 -12.73 8.31
C ALA A 223 10.20 -12.01 9.55
N GLN A 224 11.27 -12.54 10.16
CA GLN A 224 11.95 -11.92 11.30
C GLN A 224 12.45 -10.50 10.98
N ARG A 225 13.07 -10.31 9.81
CA ARG A 225 13.50 -8.98 9.35
C ARG A 225 12.32 -8.04 9.15
N GLY A 226 11.22 -8.53 8.56
CA GLY A 226 9.98 -7.75 8.40
C GLY A 226 9.41 -7.27 9.74
N VAL A 227 9.35 -8.15 10.74
CA VAL A 227 8.90 -7.82 12.10
C VAL A 227 9.84 -6.79 12.75
N ALA A 228 11.16 -6.99 12.67
CA ALA A 228 12.14 -6.06 13.21
C ALA A 228 12.05 -4.67 12.58
N CYS A 229 11.90 -4.60 11.25
CA CYS A 229 11.69 -3.36 10.52
C CYS A 229 10.39 -2.66 10.92
N THR A 230 9.31 -3.42 11.08
CA THR A 230 8.01 -2.91 11.53
C THR A 230 8.10 -2.29 12.93
N ALA A 231 8.71 -3.01 13.88
CA ALA A 231 8.87 -2.55 15.25
C ALA A 231 9.75 -1.30 15.35
N ALA A 232 10.86 -1.24 14.60
CA ALA A 232 11.74 -0.08 14.58
C ALA A 232 11.03 1.18 14.05
N LEU A 233 10.28 1.06 12.95
CA LEU A 233 9.51 2.18 12.40
C LEU A 233 8.43 2.66 13.36
N ALA A 234 7.70 1.75 14.00
CA ALA A 234 6.68 2.10 14.99
C ALA A 234 7.28 2.81 16.21
N ASP A 235 8.41 2.34 16.76
CA ASP A 235 9.14 3.03 17.83
C ASP A 235 9.58 4.43 17.40
N TRP A 236 10.16 4.58 16.21
CA TRP A 236 10.64 5.88 15.76
C TRP A 236 9.50 6.86 15.51
N TRP A 237 8.41 6.46 14.86
CA TRP A 237 7.26 7.34 14.68
C TRP A 237 6.57 7.69 15.99
N SER A 238 6.46 6.76 16.94
CA SER A 238 5.82 7.01 18.22
C SER A 238 6.70 7.81 19.18
N ARG A 239 7.83 7.24 19.60
CA ARG A 239 8.69 7.81 20.64
C ARG A 239 9.43 9.05 20.19
N LEU A 240 10.00 9.03 18.98
CA LEU A 240 10.76 10.17 18.45
C LEU A 240 9.87 11.13 17.65
N GLY A 241 9.00 10.58 16.80
CA GLY A 241 8.09 11.30 15.93
C GLY A 241 6.79 11.74 16.61
N SER A 242 6.55 11.38 17.87
CA SER A 242 5.36 11.77 18.66
C SER A 242 4.00 11.39 18.04
N ILE A 243 3.98 10.46 17.08
CA ILE A 243 2.74 9.91 16.52
C ILE A 243 2.19 8.87 17.51
N ARG A 244 1.22 9.28 18.32
CA ARG A 244 0.67 8.44 19.41
C ARG A 244 0.08 7.13 18.88
N ASP A 245 -0.55 7.19 17.72
CA ASP A 245 -1.28 6.06 17.12
C ASP A 245 -0.44 5.39 16.02
N ALA A 246 0.81 5.05 16.33
CA ALA A 246 1.66 4.22 15.48
C ALA A 246 1.58 2.77 15.95
N GLU A 247 0.68 1.99 15.33
CA GLU A 247 0.32 0.65 15.76
C GLU A 247 0.96 -0.42 14.90
N VAL A 248 1.20 -1.58 15.51
CA VAL A 248 1.79 -2.75 14.85
C VAL A 248 0.80 -3.89 14.88
N SER A 249 0.75 -4.65 13.79
CA SER A 249 0.01 -5.90 13.69
C SER A 249 0.84 -6.94 12.94
N ASP A 250 0.42 -8.20 13.05
CA ASP A 250 0.88 -9.24 12.13
C ASP A 250 0.36 -8.97 10.70
N GLU A 251 0.80 -9.79 9.74
CA GLU A 251 0.45 -9.59 8.33
C GLU A 251 -1.06 -9.58 8.10
N VAL A 252 -1.77 -10.59 8.60
CA VAL A 252 -3.23 -10.69 8.43
C VAL A 252 -3.95 -9.58 9.21
N GLY A 253 -3.40 -9.21 10.37
CA GLY A 253 -3.66 -8.02 11.18
C GLY A 253 -3.81 -6.77 10.35
N LEU A 254 -2.69 -6.41 9.73
CA LEU A 254 -2.61 -5.25 8.88
C LEU A 254 -3.52 -5.36 7.65
N GLN A 255 -3.61 -6.53 7.02
CA GLN A 255 -4.53 -6.71 5.89
C GLN A 255 -5.98 -6.48 6.31
N THR A 256 -6.38 -6.87 7.51
CA THR A 256 -7.73 -6.57 8.03
C THR A 256 -7.92 -5.06 8.21
N VAL A 257 -6.94 -4.34 8.74
CA VAL A 257 -6.99 -2.87 8.83
C VAL A 257 -7.10 -2.24 7.43
N ARG A 258 -6.39 -2.79 6.44
CA ARG A 258 -6.44 -2.34 5.04
C ARG A 258 -7.82 -2.56 4.42
N TRP A 259 -8.43 -3.72 4.63
CA TRP A 259 -9.79 -4.04 4.19
C TRP A 259 -10.86 -3.22 4.92
N HIS A 260 -10.65 -2.89 6.20
CA HIS A 260 -11.52 -1.96 6.93
C HIS A 260 -11.48 -0.55 6.34
N LYS A 261 -10.27 -0.03 6.08
CA LYS A 261 -10.11 1.26 5.40
C LYS A 261 -10.68 1.22 3.99
N LEU A 262 -10.62 0.07 3.30
CA LEU A 262 -11.22 -0.13 1.99
C LEU A 262 -12.74 0.08 2.03
N CYS A 263 -13.44 -0.39 3.06
CA CYS A 263 -14.89 -0.13 3.22
C CYS A 263 -15.20 1.37 3.10
N ILE A 264 -14.36 2.23 3.69
CA ILE A 264 -14.52 3.69 3.63
C ILE A 264 -14.15 4.20 2.23
N ASN A 265 -12.93 3.92 1.78
CA ASN A 265 -12.42 4.50 0.54
C ASN A 265 -13.23 4.05 -0.67
N ALA A 266 -13.58 2.77 -0.78
CA ALA A 266 -14.29 2.24 -1.94
C ALA A 266 -15.78 2.62 -1.95
N ALA A 267 -16.36 2.98 -0.80
CA ALA A 267 -17.70 3.56 -0.74
C ALA A 267 -17.68 5.07 -1.07
N PHE A 268 -16.85 5.86 -0.40
CA PHE A 268 -16.91 7.33 -0.53
C PHE A 268 -16.19 7.86 -1.77
N ASN A 269 -14.99 7.36 -2.10
CA ASN A 269 -14.15 7.94 -3.14
C ASN A 269 -14.81 7.90 -4.55
N PRO A 270 -15.25 6.75 -5.06
CA PRO A 270 -15.88 6.71 -6.39
C PRO A 270 -17.24 7.42 -6.40
N SER A 271 -18.02 7.28 -5.33
CA SER A 271 -19.38 7.83 -5.26
C SER A 271 -19.36 9.36 -5.20
N ALA A 272 -18.34 9.98 -4.60
CA ALA A 272 -18.16 11.42 -4.67
C ALA A 272 -17.95 11.91 -6.11
N VAL A 273 -17.17 11.18 -6.91
CA VAL A 273 -16.94 11.52 -8.33
C VAL A 273 -18.23 11.30 -9.14
N LEU A 274 -18.86 10.14 -9.00
CA LEU A 274 -20.03 9.75 -9.79
C LEU A 274 -21.30 10.52 -9.43
N SER A 275 -21.39 11.08 -8.22
CA SER A 275 -22.50 11.96 -7.78
C SER A 275 -22.30 13.43 -8.12
N GLY A 276 -21.31 13.77 -8.96
CA GLY A 276 -21.09 15.15 -9.40
C GLY A 276 -20.29 16.02 -8.43
N GLY A 277 -19.55 15.41 -7.50
CA GLY A 277 -18.61 16.13 -6.62
C GLY A 277 -19.09 16.36 -5.18
N ARG A 278 -19.97 15.50 -4.66
CA ARG A 278 -20.47 15.62 -3.28
C ARG A 278 -19.39 15.30 -2.25
N GLY A 279 -19.42 16.03 -1.14
CA GLY A 279 -18.53 15.82 0.01
C GLY A 279 -18.96 14.62 0.87
N ASN A 280 -18.11 14.21 1.81
CA ASN A 280 -18.35 13.04 2.66
C ASN A 280 -19.63 13.15 3.50
N ALA A 281 -19.77 14.25 4.24
CA ALA A 281 -20.93 14.47 5.11
C ALA A 281 -22.23 14.62 4.29
N ASP A 282 -22.14 15.30 3.14
CA ASP A 282 -23.26 15.51 2.22
C ASP A 282 -23.80 14.18 1.66
N MET A 283 -22.92 13.28 1.21
CA MET A 283 -23.35 11.94 0.79
C MET A 283 -23.88 11.08 1.94
N ALA A 284 -23.35 11.23 3.16
CA ALA A 284 -23.78 10.45 4.33
C ALA A 284 -25.16 10.89 4.87
N GLY A 285 -25.52 12.16 4.68
CA GLY A 285 -26.82 12.73 5.06
C GLY A 285 -27.93 12.54 4.01
N ASP A 286 -27.56 12.26 2.75
CA ASP A 286 -28.52 11.94 1.70
C ASP A 286 -29.07 10.50 1.84
N PRO A 287 -30.40 10.29 1.88
CA PRO A 287 -30.97 8.97 2.15
C PRO A 287 -30.57 7.87 1.16
N GLU A 288 -30.52 8.17 -0.15
CA GLU A 288 -30.22 7.16 -1.17
C GLU A 288 -28.72 6.89 -1.26
N LEU A 289 -27.89 7.93 -1.18
CA LEU A 289 -26.44 7.76 -1.12
C LEU A 289 -26.03 7.06 0.17
N ARG A 290 -26.66 7.34 1.31
CA ARG A 290 -26.40 6.63 2.56
C ARG A 290 -26.64 5.13 2.41
N ARG A 291 -27.77 4.72 1.83
CA ARG A 291 -28.05 3.29 1.55
C ARG A 291 -27.03 2.68 0.61
N HIS A 292 -26.65 3.40 -0.44
CA HIS A 292 -25.61 2.96 -1.37
C HIS A 292 -24.25 2.77 -0.66
N LEU A 293 -23.80 3.76 0.10
CA LEU A 293 -22.54 3.72 0.86
C LEU A 293 -22.54 2.56 1.86
N ALA A 294 -23.62 2.39 2.62
CA ALA A 294 -23.77 1.27 3.56
C ALA A 294 -23.70 -0.08 2.82
N GLY A 295 -24.38 -0.21 1.69
CA GLY A 295 -24.39 -1.43 0.89
C GLY A 295 -23.01 -1.79 0.33
N VAL A 296 -22.22 -0.80 -0.10
CA VAL A 296 -20.83 -1.01 -0.55
C VAL A 296 -19.94 -1.46 0.62
N MET A 297 -20.05 -0.80 1.78
CA MET A 297 -19.28 -1.18 2.97
C MET A 297 -19.61 -2.60 3.44
N GLU A 298 -20.89 -2.98 3.45
CA GLU A 298 -21.32 -4.31 3.89
C GLU A 298 -20.89 -5.39 2.90
N GLU A 299 -20.92 -5.13 1.60
CA GLU A 299 -20.41 -6.05 0.57
C GLU A 299 -18.91 -6.37 0.78
N ILE A 300 -18.09 -5.35 1.03
CA ILE A 300 -16.66 -5.53 1.32
C ILE A 300 -16.47 -6.28 2.64
N ARG A 301 -17.22 -5.91 3.67
CA ARG A 301 -17.13 -6.52 5.01
C ARG A 301 -17.51 -8.01 4.99
N ALA A 302 -18.54 -8.38 4.21
CA ALA A 302 -18.99 -9.76 4.05
C ALA A 302 -17.97 -10.63 3.29
N ALA A 303 -17.22 -10.04 2.34
CA ALA A 303 -16.18 -10.75 1.60
C ALA A 303 -14.88 -10.92 2.38
N ALA A 304 -14.60 -10.01 3.32
CA ALA A 304 -13.32 -9.96 4.03
C ALA A 304 -12.93 -11.28 4.73
N PRO A 305 -13.83 -12.05 5.38
CA PRO A 305 -13.46 -13.32 5.97
C PRO A 305 -12.94 -14.36 4.98
N ALA A 306 -13.58 -14.49 3.82
CA ALA A 306 -13.14 -15.40 2.76
C ALA A 306 -11.80 -14.97 2.15
N VAL A 307 -11.56 -13.66 2.06
CA VAL A 307 -10.30 -13.12 1.55
C VAL A 307 -9.16 -13.28 2.55
N LEU A 308 -9.39 -12.95 3.81
CA LEU A 308 -8.36 -12.88 4.85
C LEU A 308 -8.11 -14.23 5.54
N GLY A 309 -9.01 -15.21 5.35
CA GLY A 309 -8.94 -16.50 6.03
C GLY A 309 -9.21 -16.41 7.53
N ARG A 310 -9.78 -15.30 8.01
CA ARG A 310 -10.14 -15.10 9.43
C ARG A 310 -11.37 -14.21 9.58
N PRO A 311 -12.12 -14.29 10.70
CA PRO A 311 -13.25 -13.42 10.95
C PRO A 311 -12.89 -11.93 10.85
N PHE A 312 -13.81 -11.14 10.31
CA PHE A 312 -13.67 -9.69 10.31
C PHE A 312 -14.10 -9.14 11.68
N PRO A 313 -13.24 -8.42 12.41
CA PRO A 313 -13.49 -8.11 13.81
C PRO A 313 -14.70 -7.19 14.02
N GLU A 314 -15.54 -7.49 15.01
CA GLU A 314 -16.78 -6.76 15.30
C GLU A 314 -16.52 -5.39 15.95
N GLU A 315 -15.39 -5.23 16.64
CA GLU A 315 -14.97 -3.99 17.26
C GLU A 315 -14.60 -2.90 16.25
N MET A 316 -14.23 -3.31 15.03
CA MET A 316 -13.99 -2.38 13.94
C MET A 316 -15.30 -1.69 13.55
N ALA A 317 -15.25 -0.38 13.31
CA ALA A 317 -16.45 0.39 13.04
C ALA A 317 -17.19 -0.14 11.80
N GLY A 318 -18.41 -0.64 12.00
CA GLY A 318 -19.30 -1.06 10.90
C GLY A 318 -19.90 0.12 10.13
N PRO A 319 -20.66 -0.16 9.05
CA PRO A 319 -21.16 0.86 8.12
C PRO A 319 -21.91 2.00 8.79
N GLU A 320 -22.87 1.69 9.68
CA GLU A 320 -23.67 2.71 10.35
C GLU A 320 -22.86 3.61 11.30
N ARG A 321 -21.84 3.05 11.96
CA ARG A 321 -20.95 3.84 12.82
C ARG A 321 -20.08 4.77 11.98
N ILE A 322 -19.56 4.30 10.85
CA ILE A 322 -18.80 5.10 9.90
C ILE A 322 -19.67 6.24 9.35
N LEU A 323 -20.88 5.94 8.88
CA LEU A 323 -21.79 6.93 8.30
C LEU A 323 -22.18 8.02 9.30
N ARG A 324 -22.61 7.63 10.52
CA ARG A 324 -22.94 8.60 11.58
C ARG A 324 -21.75 9.48 11.96
N SER A 325 -20.55 8.91 12.04
CA SER A 325 -19.34 9.69 12.33
C SER A 325 -18.97 10.63 11.19
N THR A 326 -19.24 10.23 9.95
CA THR A 326 -18.88 10.99 8.74
C THR A 326 -19.83 12.16 8.51
N GLU A 327 -21.12 11.95 8.75
CA GLU A 327 -22.18 12.95 8.68
C GLU A 327 -21.91 14.17 9.59
N ARG A 328 -21.32 13.92 10.76
CA ARG A 328 -20.91 14.99 11.70
C ARG A 328 -19.69 15.78 11.25
N ASN A 329 -18.96 15.28 10.25
CA ASN A 329 -17.65 15.81 9.87
C ASN A 329 -17.74 16.63 8.57
N VAL A 330 -18.38 17.78 8.68
CA VAL A 330 -18.69 18.68 7.55
C VAL A 330 -17.40 19.20 6.87
N GLY A 331 -17.46 19.38 5.55
CA GLY A 331 -16.36 19.89 4.73
C GLY A 331 -15.30 18.85 4.34
N GLY A 332 -15.39 17.62 4.85
CA GLY A 332 -14.51 16.53 4.44
C GLY A 332 -14.74 16.12 2.98
N ARG A 333 -13.66 16.07 2.19
CA ARG A 333 -13.69 15.69 0.77
C ARG A 333 -12.79 14.46 0.53
N PRO A 334 -13.25 13.43 -0.20
CA PRO A 334 -12.42 12.30 -0.60
C PRO A 334 -11.20 12.69 -1.43
N SER A 335 -10.08 11.98 -1.25
CA SER A 335 -8.86 12.21 -2.03
C SER A 335 -9.09 12.04 -3.53
N MET A 336 -9.87 11.03 -3.93
CA MET A 336 -10.19 10.78 -5.33
C MET A 336 -11.00 11.92 -5.97
N LEU A 337 -11.87 12.60 -5.21
CA LEU A 337 -12.57 13.78 -5.70
C LEU A 337 -11.59 14.93 -5.96
N LEU A 338 -10.66 15.18 -5.04
CA LEU A 338 -9.63 16.20 -5.23
C LEU A 338 -8.74 15.91 -6.44
N ASP A 339 -8.43 14.63 -6.69
CA ASP A 339 -7.72 14.21 -7.89
C ASP A 339 -8.56 14.36 -9.16
N TRP A 340 -9.85 14.07 -9.09
CA TRP A 340 -10.78 14.25 -10.19
C TRP A 340 -10.83 15.71 -10.63
N GLU A 341 -11.00 16.64 -9.69
CA GLU A 341 -11.04 18.08 -9.96
C GLU A 341 -9.71 18.63 -10.45
N ALA A 342 -8.60 18.15 -9.87
CA ALA A 342 -7.25 18.51 -10.32
C ALA A 342 -6.83 17.83 -11.64
N ARG A 343 -7.75 17.10 -12.30
CA ARG A 343 -7.51 16.31 -13.52
C ARG A 343 -6.32 15.35 -13.42
N ARG A 344 -6.07 14.83 -12.22
CA ARG A 344 -5.05 13.81 -11.97
C ARG A 344 -5.62 12.40 -12.20
N PRO A 345 -4.76 11.43 -12.50
CA PRO A 345 -5.13 10.02 -12.47
C PRO A 345 -5.69 9.59 -11.12
N LEU A 346 -6.73 8.75 -11.16
CA LEU A 346 -7.41 8.20 -9.99
C LEU A 346 -6.87 6.81 -9.62
N GLU A 347 -6.87 6.48 -8.33
CA GLU A 347 -6.49 5.16 -7.76
C GLU A 347 -7.58 4.08 -8.00
N ILE A 348 -8.08 3.95 -9.24
CA ILE A 348 -9.22 3.06 -9.56
C ILE A 348 -8.83 1.59 -9.35
N GLU A 349 -7.67 1.18 -9.86
CA GLU A 349 -7.27 -0.23 -9.81
C GLU A 349 -7.06 -0.71 -8.38
N VAL A 350 -6.38 0.05 -7.52
CA VAL A 350 -6.06 -0.42 -6.16
C VAL A 350 -7.23 -0.28 -5.18
N ILE A 351 -8.18 0.64 -5.42
CA ILE A 351 -9.36 0.85 -4.57
C ILE A 351 -10.55 0.00 -5.03
N LEU A 352 -10.69 -0.32 -6.32
CA LEU A 352 -11.85 -1.04 -6.86
C LEU A 352 -11.45 -2.32 -7.61
N GLY A 353 -10.53 -2.22 -8.56
CA GLY A 353 -10.17 -3.36 -9.44
C GLY A 353 -9.54 -4.54 -8.69
N ASN A 354 -8.51 -4.28 -7.87
CA ASN A 354 -7.80 -5.25 -7.05
C ASN A 354 -8.74 -5.96 -6.07
N PRO A 355 -9.55 -5.26 -5.25
CA PRO A 355 -10.47 -5.96 -4.34
C PRO A 355 -11.46 -6.87 -5.08
N VAL A 356 -11.99 -6.45 -6.23
CA VAL A 356 -12.84 -7.30 -7.09
C VAL A 356 -12.10 -8.56 -7.52
N ARG A 357 -10.85 -8.43 -8.01
CA ARG A 357 -10.05 -9.58 -8.47
C ARG A 357 -9.68 -10.51 -7.31
N ILE A 358 -9.30 -9.96 -6.16
CA ILE A 358 -8.91 -10.72 -4.97
C ILE A 358 -10.11 -11.51 -4.42
N ALA A 359 -11.29 -10.88 -4.29
CA ALA A 359 -12.49 -11.56 -3.82
C ALA A 359 -12.94 -12.66 -4.79
N ARG A 360 -12.92 -12.39 -6.10
CA ARG A 360 -13.26 -13.38 -7.14
C ARG A 360 -12.36 -14.61 -7.11
N ALA A 361 -11.06 -14.42 -6.86
CA ALA A 361 -10.12 -15.53 -6.70
C ALA A 361 -10.45 -16.45 -5.51
N LYS A 362 -11.29 -15.97 -4.58
CA LYS A 362 -11.82 -16.72 -3.43
C LYS A 362 -13.28 -17.14 -3.60
N GLY A 363 -13.83 -17.02 -4.82
CA GLY A 363 -15.21 -17.40 -5.13
C GLY A 363 -16.27 -16.41 -4.63
N VAL A 364 -15.88 -15.18 -4.28
CA VAL A 364 -16.79 -14.13 -3.80
C VAL A 364 -16.90 -13.01 -4.82
N GLU A 365 -18.12 -12.69 -5.25
CA GLU A 365 -18.38 -11.54 -6.13
C GLU A 365 -18.72 -10.29 -5.31
N LEU A 366 -18.37 -9.11 -5.84
CA LEU A 366 -18.61 -7.79 -5.23
C LEU A 366 -19.41 -6.92 -6.22
N PRO A 367 -20.68 -7.24 -6.52
CA PRO A 367 -21.45 -6.61 -7.61
C PRO A 367 -21.56 -5.08 -7.52
N ARG A 368 -21.66 -4.49 -6.32
CA ARG A 368 -21.69 -3.02 -6.16
C ARG A 368 -20.32 -2.44 -6.49
N LEU A 369 -19.25 -3.03 -5.99
CA LEU A 369 -17.87 -2.62 -6.30
C LEU A 369 -17.54 -2.77 -7.78
N GLN A 370 -18.02 -3.83 -8.43
CA GLN A 370 -17.87 -4.05 -9.87
C GLN A 370 -18.57 -2.98 -10.69
N SER A 371 -19.77 -2.56 -10.27
CA SER A 371 -20.51 -1.48 -10.91
C SER A 371 -19.75 -0.15 -10.77
N LEU A 372 -19.27 0.18 -9.57
CA LEU A 372 -18.44 1.37 -9.33
C LEU A 372 -17.15 1.33 -10.15
N TYR A 373 -16.49 0.18 -10.23
CA TYR A 373 -15.28 -0.02 -11.02
C TYR A 373 -15.52 0.27 -12.50
N ALA A 374 -16.55 -0.34 -13.10
CA ALA A 374 -16.87 -0.18 -14.51
C ALA A 374 -17.21 1.27 -14.86
N LEU A 375 -18.08 1.91 -14.08
CA LEU A 375 -18.52 3.28 -14.32
C LEU A 375 -17.39 4.29 -14.15
N LEU A 376 -16.63 4.20 -13.05
CA LEU A 376 -15.56 5.15 -12.79
C LEU A 376 -14.41 5.00 -13.80
N ARG A 377 -14.07 3.77 -14.21
CA ARG A 377 -13.07 3.52 -15.25
C ARG A 377 -13.50 4.14 -16.59
N SER A 378 -14.78 3.97 -16.95
CA SER A 378 -15.35 4.57 -18.17
C SER A 378 -15.28 6.09 -18.13
N VAL A 379 -15.73 6.70 -17.03
CA VAL A 379 -15.72 8.16 -16.84
C VAL A 379 -14.29 8.74 -16.90
N GLN A 380 -13.29 8.06 -16.32
CA GLN A 380 -11.89 8.47 -16.46
C GLN A 380 -11.41 8.39 -17.93
N ALA A 381 -11.68 7.28 -18.61
CA ALA A 381 -11.25 7.07 -20.00
C ALA A 381 -11.87 8.11 -20.95
N MET A 382 -13.16 8.41 -20.79
CA MET A 382 -13.84 9.44 -21.58
C MET A 382 -13.20 10.82 -21.38
N ARG A 383 -12.91 11.19 -20.12
CA ARG A 383 -12.24 12.46 -19.80
C ARG A 383 -10.85 12.57 -20.44
N GLU A 384 -10.12 11.46 -20.51
CA GLU A 384 -8.77 11.43 -21.11
C GLU A 384 -8.83 11.55 -22.63
N ALA A 385 -9.75 10.82 -23.28
CA ALA A 385 -10.00 10.93 -24.71
C ALA A 385 -10.42 12.34 -25.13
N GLU A 386 -11.23 13.03 -24.33
CA GLU A 386 -11.59 14.43 -24.58
C GLU A 386 -10.37 15.37 -24.55
N VAL A 387 -9.44 15.15 -23.62
CA VAL A 387 -8.21 15.96 -23.52
C VAL A 387 -7.30 15.71 -24.72
N GLU A 388 -7.14 14.45 -25.12
CA GLU A 388 -6.37 14.07 -26.30
C GLU A 388 -6.98 14.64 -27.58
N GLY A 389 -8.30 14.54 -27.74
CA GLY A 389 -9.02 15.11 -28.89
C GLY A 389 -8.94 16.64 -28.95
N LYS A 390 -8.89 17.34 -27.81
CA LYS A 390 -8.67 18.79 -27.76
C LYS A 390 -7.23 19.16 -28.13
N ARG A 391 -6.23 18.39 -27.67
CA ARG A 391 -4.81 18.56 -28.05
C ARG A 391 -4.59 18.34 -29.54
N ALA A 392 -5.16 17.28 -30.10
CA ALA A 392 -5.08 16.99 -31.54
C ALA A 392 -5.69 18.11 -32.42
N LYS A 393 -6.64 18.87 -31.87
CA LYS A 393 -7.28 20.02 -32.53
C LYS A 393 -6.60 21.37 -32.24
N GLY A 394 -5.46 21.39 -31.56
CA GLY A 394 -4.74 22.63 -31.20
C GLY A 394 -5.50 23.54 -30.23
N LYS A 395 -6.44 23.00 -29.45
CA LYS A 395 -7.31 23.77 -28.54
C LYS A 395 -6.85 23.76 -27.08
N LEU A 396 -5.68 23.19 -26.80
CA LEU A 396 -5.08 23.04 -25.47
C LEU A 396 -3.56 23.17 -25.54
#